data_AF-A0A937UHP3-F1
#
_entry.id   AF-A0A937UHP3-F1
#
_cell.length_a   1.000
_cell.length_b   1.000
_cell.length_c   1.000
_cell.angle_alpha   90.00
_cell.angle_beta   90.00
_cell.angle_gamma   90.00
#
_symmetry.space_group_name_H-M   'P 1'
#
loop_
_entity.id
_entity.type
_entity.pdbx_description
1 polymer ?
#
loop_
_entity_poly.entity_id
_entity_poly.type
_entity_poly.pdbx_seq_one_letter_code
_entity_poly.pdbx_strand_id
1 'polypeptide(L)'
;MKSEALIEKAKTSAHGIFMNKQANCAEVVFEAIQEIVANDFPREVSRLMTPFGGGVGISGANCGAMLGGMAALALCYGRGDPHENSLENHRRHLWKTYAFYNQLPHRFRKRFGTIECRDLIRSHIYGTRNCREFCENVVAETAGLVMELLIEAEEKGLNFGFKESILTQGAKATGLTIEDLIDHKAKAIPFPIKDR
;
A
#
# COMPACT_ATOMS: atom_id res chain seq x y z
N MET A 1 -11.27 -9.56 -19.84
CA MET A 1 -11.72 -8.48 -20.75
C MET A 1 -11.99 -7.15 -20.05
N LYS A 2 -13.06 -6.93 -19.25
CA LYS A 2 -13.26 -5.62 -18.56
C LYS A 2 -12.18 -5.34 -17.49
N SER A 3 -11.82 -6.34 -16.70
CA SER A 3 -10.82 -6.24 -15.64
C SER A 3 -9.41 -5.89 -16.15
N GLU A 4 -8.94 -6.57 -17.19
CA GLU A 4 -7.63 -6.30 -17.81
C GLU A 4 -7.56 -4.89 -18.42
N ALA A 5 -8.64 -4.42 -19.04
CA ALA A 5 -8.70 -3.08 -19.61
C ALA A 5 -8.59 -1.99 -18.53
N LEU A 6 -9.18 -2.20 -17.34
CA LEU A 6 -9.05 -1.26 -16.22
C LEU A 6 -7.64 -1.25 -15.65
N ILE A 7 -7.02 -2.43 -15.50
CA ILE A 7 -5.62 -2.55 -15.06
C ILE A 7 -4.71 -1.80 -16.03
N GLU A 8 -4.87 -2.01 -17.34
CA GLU A 8 -4.05 -1.34 -18.34
C GLU A 8 -4.31 0.17 -18.39
N LYS A 9 -5.56 0.60 -18.20
CA LYS A 9 -5.92 2.02 -18.06
C LYS A 9 -5.20 2.66 -16.87
N ALA A 10 -5.16 1.98 -15.72
CA ALA A 10 -4.45 2.47 -14.53
C ALA A 10 -2.94 2.61 -14.78
N LYS A 11 -2.32 1.60 -15.42
CA LYS A 11 -0.90 1.66 -15.82
C LYS A 11 -0.60 2.83 -16.76
N THR A 12 -1.43 2.98 -17.80
CA THR A 12 -1.27 4.01 -18.83
C THR A 12 -1.46 5.42 -18.26
N SER A 13 -2.49 5.63 -17.41
CA SER A 13 -2.70 6.91 -16.74
C SER A 13 -1.50 7.27 -15.84
N ALA A 14 -1.07 6.33 -14.98
CA ALA A 14 0.08 6.55 -14.10
C ALA A 14 1.36 6.87 -14.88
N HIS A 15 1.65 6.14 -15.95
CA HIS A 15 2.77 6.45 -16.85
C HIS A 15 2.66 7.87 -17.43
N GLY A 16 1.49 8.24 -17.96
CA GLY A 16 1.24 9.57 -18.55
C GLY A 16 1.47 10.72 -17.56
N ILE A 17 0.89 10.62 -16.35
CA ILE A 17 1.04 11.64 -15.31
C ILE A 17 2.52 11.75 -14.89
N PHE A 18 3.22 10.63 -14.71
CA PHE A 18 4.64 10.63 -14.31
C PHE A 18 5.55 11.26 -15.36
N MET A 19 5.26 11.02 -16.65
CA MET A 19 6.03 11.58 -17.76
C MET A 19 5.87 13.10 -17.91
N ASN A 20 4.71 13.63 -17.53
CA ASN A 20 4.46 15.08 -17.52
C ASN A 20 5.25 15.84 -16.45
N LYS A 21 5.94 15.13 -15.54
CA LYS A 21 6.83 15.67 -14.51
C LYS A 21 6.22 16.61 -13.47
N GLN A 22 4.91 16.61 -13.32
CA GLN A 22 4.19 17.52 -12.42
C GLN A 22 3.98 16.95 -11.01
N ALA A 23 4.13 15.64 -10.83
CA ALA A 23 3.81 14.95 -9.59
C ALA A 23 4.90 13.93 -9.20
N ASN A 24 5.02 13.66 -7.91
CA ASN A 24 5.90 12.62 -7.39
C ASN A 24 5.27 11.23 -7.47
N CYS A 25 6.05 10.17 -7.23
CA CYS A 25 5.60 8.80 -7.41
C CYS A 25 4.35 8.40 -6.60
N ALA A 26 4.13 8.97 -5.42
CA ALA A 26 2.95 8.69 -4.60
C ALA A 26 1.70 9.38 -5.14
N GLU A 27 1.82 10.68 -5.46
CA GLU A 27 0.76 11.49 -6.07
C GLU A 27 0.28 10.86 -7.38
N VAL A 28 1.22 10.42 -8.23
CA VAL A 28 0.88 9.79 -9.51
C VAL A 28 0.04 8.54 -9.34
N VAL A 29 0.46 7.60 -8.50
CA VAL A 29 -0.30 6.34 -8.31
C VAL A 29 -1.67 6.65 -7.72
N PHE A 30 -1.75 7.59 -6.78
CA PHE A 30 -3.02 7.99 -6.18
C PHE A 30 -3.97 8.61 -7.21
N GLU A 31 -3.52 9.61 -7.97
CA GLU A 31 -4.32 10.32 -8.97
C GLU A 31 -4.78 9.38 -10.10
N ALA A 32 -3.89 8.51 -10.60
CA ALA A 32 -4.23 7.56 -11.66
C ALA A 32 -5.40 6.64 -11.28
N ILE A 33 -5.50 6.29 -10.00
CA ILE A 33 -6.60 5.46 -9.48
C ILE A 33 -7.82 6.33 -9.17
N GLN A 34 -7.63 7.51 -8.58
CA GLN A 34 -8.70 8.47 -8.27
C GLN A 34 -9.51 8.84 -9.52
N GLU A 35 -8.86 8.96 -10.69
CA GLU A 35 -9.50 9.24 -11.97
C GLU A 35 -10.35 8.08 -12.52
N ILE A 36 -10.13 6.86 -12.04
CA ILE A 36 -10.78 5.65 -12.56
C ILE A 36 -11.92 5.21 -11.65
N VAL A 37 -11.75 5.30 -10.34
CA VAL A 37 -12.73 4.82 -9.36
C VAL A 37 -13.80 5.87 -9.07
N ALA A 38 -15.03 5.43 -8.83
CA ALA A 38 -16.08 6.32 -8.34
C ALA A 38 -15.74 6.81 -6.92
N ASN A 39 -15.55 8.12 -6.77
CA ASN A 39 -15.29 8.77 -5.49
C ASN A 39 -15.67 10.25 -5.57
N ASP A 40 -16.01 10.84 -4.42
CA ASP A 40 -16.39 12.25 -4.31
C ASP A 40 -15.26 13.12 -3.72
N PHE A 41 -14.04 12.58 -3.64
CA PHE A 41 -12.91 13.33 -3.08
C PHE A 41 -12.39 14.34 -4.10
N PRO A 42 -12.11 15.59 -3.66
CA PRO A 42 -11.51 16.59 -4.54
C PRO A 42 -10.08 16.18 -4.93
N ARG A 43 -9.61 16.61 -6.11
CA ARG A 43 -8.26 16.28 -6.59
C ARG A 43 -7.16 16.75 -5.64
N GLU A 44 -7.40 17.83 -4.91
CA GLU A 44 -6.50 18.43 -3.94
C GLU A 44 -6.12 17.49 -2.79
N VAL A 45 -6.89 16.41 -2.55
CA VAL A 45 -6.53 15.37 -1.58
C VAL A 45 -5.18 14.71 -1.91
N SER A 46 -4.77 14.73 -3.19
CA SER A 46 -3.45 14.27 -3.65
C SER A 46 -2.29 14.96 -2.90
N ARG A 47 -2.49 16.17 -2.36
CA ARG A 47 -1.48 16.86 -1.53
C ARG A 47 -1.06 16.08 -0.27
N LEU A 48 -1.91 15.18 0.21
CA LEU A 48 -1.59 14.30 1.34
C LEU A 48 -0.54 13.26 0.96
N MET A 49 -0.33 13.02 -0.35
CA MET A 49 0.66 12.09 -0.88
C MET A 49 2.02 12.74 -1.06
N THR A 50 2.10 14.08 -1.09
CA THR A 50 3.36 14.82 -1.23
C THR A 50 4.48 14.35 -0.28
N PRO A 51 4.21 14.13 1.03
CA PRO A 51 5.24 13.69 1.97
C PRO A 51 5.82 12.32 1.62
N PHE A 52 5.15 11.47 0.85
CA PHE A 52 5.61 10.12 0.54
C PHE A 52 6.64 10.07 -0.60
N GLY A 53 6.88 11.18 -1.30
CA GLY A 53 7.91 11.29 -2.33
C GLY A 53 9.31 10.93 -1.81
N GLY A 54 10.10 10.23 -2.63
CA GLY A 54 11.42 9.73 -2.22
C GLY A 54 11.38 8.71 -1.07
N GLY A 55 10.20 8.13 -0.83
CA GLY A 55 9.97 7.12 0.20
C GLY A 55 9.71 7.69 1.58
N VAL A 56 8.91 8.76 1.70
CA VAL A 56 8.63 9.53 2.93
C VAL A 56 9.60 10.69 3.17
N GLY A 57 9.64 11.67 2.26
CA GLY A 57 10.42 12.89 2.44
C GLY A 57 11.89 12.71 2.12
N ILE A 58 12.19 11.88 1.11
CA ILE A 58 13.56 11.58 0.65
C ILE A 58 14.39 10.83 1.72
N SER A 59 13.75 10.27 2.74
CA SER A 59 14.41 9.44 3.75
C SER A 59 14.81 8.05 3.23
N GLY A 60 14.27 7.64 2.08
CA GLY A 60 14.55 6.35 1.45
C GLY A 60 13.85 5.16 2.10
N ALA A 61 12.84 5.39 2.96
CA ALA A 61 12.00 4.36 3.55
C ALA A 61 10.96 3.83 2.53
N ASN A 62 9.82 3.30 2.98
CA ASN A 62 8.77 2.73 2.12
C ASN A 62 8.48 3.56 0.86
N CYS A 63 8.51 2.91 -0.31
CA CYS A 63 8.32 3.51 -1.63
C CYS A 63 7.03 4.35 -1.72
N GLY A 64 7.18 5.58 -2.23
CA GLY A 64 6.06 6.50 -2.41
C GLY A 64 4.94 5.95 -3.29
N ALA A 65 5.27 5.28 -4.40
CA ALA A 65 4.27 4.65 -5.27
C ALA A 65 3.40 3.63 -4.52
N MET A 66 4.02 2.82 -3.66
CA MET A 66 3.30 1.83 -2.84
C MET A 66 2.42 2.50 -1.78
N LEU A 67 2.92 3.57 -1.13
CA LEU A 67 2.15 4.33 -0.14
C LEU A 67 0.96 5.07 -0.78
N GLY A 68 1.17 5.70 -1.93
CA GLY A 68 0.10 6.31 -2.73
C GLY A 68 -0.94 5.28 -3.17
N GLY A 69 -0.49 4.10 -3.59
CA GLY A 69 -1.37 2.97 -3.87
C GLY A 69 -2.18 2.50 -2.67
N MET A 70 -1.58 2.47 -1.48
CA MET A 70 -2.29 2.13 -0.24
C MET A 70 -3.40 3.15 0.07
N ALA A 71 -3.11 4.44 -0.09
CA ALA A 71 -4.12 5.49 0.05
C ALA A 71 -5.21 5.38 -1.01
N ALA A 72 -4.86 5.04 -2.25
CA ALA A 72 -5.82 4.86 -3.34
C ALA A 72 -6.79 3.70 -3.08
N LEU A 73 -6.33 2.59 -2.49
CA LEU A 73 -7.23 1.49 -2.07
C LEU A 73 -8.28 1.97 -1.04
N ALA A 74 -7.95 2.99 -0.25
CA ALA A 74 -8.86 3.58 0.73
C ALA A 74 -9.92 4.50 0.12
N LEU A 75 -9.81 4.89 -1.16
CA LEU A 75 -10.89 5.60 -1.86
C LEU A 75 -12.17 4.75 -1.93
N CYS A 76 -12.04 3.44 -2.13
CA CYS A 76 -13.16 2.51 -2.22
C CYS A 76 -13.49 1.81 -0.90
N TYR A 77 -12.46 1.43 -0.14
CA TYR A 77 -12.61 0.56 1.03
C TYR A 77 -12.05 1.16 2.32
N GLY A 78 -11.83 2.47 2.32
CA GLY A 78 -11.44 3.23 3.50
C GLY A 78 -12.58 3.36 4.48
N ARG A 79 -12.23 3.61 5.74
CA ARG A 79 -13.20 3.93 6.78
C ARG A 79 -13.76 5.34 6.55
N GLY A 80 -15.09 5.47 6.58
CA GLY A 80 -15.80 6.75 6.60
C GLY A 80 -15.59 7.51 7.91
N ASP A 81 -16.44 7.28 8.91
CA ASP A 81 -16.29 7.91 10.23
C ASP A 81 -15.59 6.96 11.24
N PRO A 82 -14.40 7.32 11.76
CA PRO A 82 -13.73 6.58 12.80
C PRO A 82 -14.47 6.50 14.15
N HIS A 83 -15.48 7.33 14.39
CA HIS A 83 -16.20 7.49 15.64
C HIS A 83 -17.63 6.95 15.64
N GLU A 84 -18.18 6.56 14.49
CA GLU A 84 -19.59 6.18 14.33
C GLU A 84 -19.94 4.79 14.93
N ASN A 85 -18.95 4.02 15.41
CA ASN A 85 -19.18 2.68 15.95
C ASN A 85 -18.30 2.32 17.16
N SER A 86 -18.76 1.38 17.98
CA SER A 86 -17.95 0.81 19.06
C SER A 86 -16.68 0.17 18.50
N LEU A 87 -15.56 0.30 19.23
CA LEU A 87 -14.26 -0.22 18.82
C LEU A 87 -14.30 -1.74 18.52
N GLU A 88 -15.19 -2.49 19.16
CA GLU A 88 -15.33 -3.93 18.96
C GLU A 88 -15.95 -4.30 17.60
N ASN A 89 -17.08 -3.67 17.24
CA ASN A 89 -17.67 -3.81 15.91
C ASN A 89 -16.70 -3.32 14.84
N HIS A 90 -15.97 -2.27 15.18
CA HIS A 90 -14.95 -1.68 14.34
C HIS A 90 -13.75 -2.61 14.09
N ARG A 91 -13.30 -3.38 15.09
CA ARG A 91 -12.20 -4.36 14.94
C ARG A 91 -12.49 -5.43 13.90
N ARG A 92 -13.73 -5.92 13.81
CA ARG A 92 -14.09 -6.95 12.80
C ARG A 92 -14.06 -6.39 11.38
N HIS A 93 -14.55 -5.17 11.19
CA HIS A 93 -14.47 -4.47 9.90
C HIS A 93 -13.02 -4.15 9.53
N LEU A 94 -12.25 -3.61 10.49
CA LEU A 94 -10.82 -3.34 10.33
C LEU A 94 -10.00 -4.58 9.99
N TRP A 95 -10.32 -5.74 10.56
CA TRP A 95 -9.55 -6.95 10.29
C TRP A 95 -9.67 -7.38 8.81
N LYS A 96 -10.86 -7.27 8.23
CA LYS A 96 -11.10 -7.57 6.80
C LYS A 96 -10.42 -6.56 5.89
N THR A 97 -10.55 -5.26 6.19
CA THR A 97 -9.87 -4.21 5.40
C THR A 97 -8.35 -4.30 5.53
N TYR A 98 -7.81 -4.62 6.73
CA TYR A 98 -6.39 -4.85 6.90
C TYR A 98 -5.87 -6.07 6.14
N ALA A 99 -6.62 -7.17 6.06
CA ALA A 99 -6.21 -8.32 5.25
C ALA A 99 -6.14 -7.98 3.75
N PHE A 100 -7.04 -7.11 3.29
CA PHE A 100 -7.03 -6.54 1.94
C PHE A 100 -5.83 -5.62 1.71
N TYR A 101 -5.62 -4.61 2.57
CA TYR A 101 -4.47 -3.70 2.50
C TYR A 101 -3.14 -4.44 2.62
N ASN A 102 -3.10 -5.52 3.40
CA ASN A 102 -1.92 -6.36 3.56
C ASN A 102 -1.46 -6.99 2.24
N GLN A 103 -2.32 -7.13 1.24
CA GLN A 103 -1.92 -7.70 -0.05
C GLN A 103 -0.91 -6.82 -0.80
N LEU A 104 -1.13 -5.50 -0.83
CA LEU A 104 -0.35 -4.58 -1.66
C LEU A 104 1.17 -4.61 -1.34
N PRO A 105 1.66 -4.42 -0.10
CA PRO A 105 3.09 -4.44 0.18
C PRO A 105 3.73 -5.81 -0.11
N HIS A 106 2.96 -6.90 0.00
CA HIS A 106 3.46 -8.24 -0.33
C HIS A 106 3.55 -8.47 -1.84
N ARG A 107 2.54 -8.06 -2.62
CA ARG A 107 2.60 -8.13 -4.08
C ARG A 107 3.67 -7.20 -4.64
N PHE A 108 3.78 -5.98 -4.08
CA PHE A 108 4.83 -5.04 -4.41
C PHE A 108 6.22 -5.64 -4.14
N ARG A 109 6.46 -6.19 -2.94
CA ARG A 109 7.73 -6.87 -2.62
C ARG A 109 7.99 -8.06 -3.54
N LYS A 110 6.97 -8.86 -3.88
CA LYS A 110 7.11 -9.97 -4.82
C LYS A 110 7.53 -9.49 -6.21
N ARG A 111 7.02 -8.34 -6.66
CA ARG A 111 7.30 -7.76 -7.98
C ARG A 111 8.66 -7.08 -8.06
N PHE A 112 9.05 -6.33 -7.02
CA PHE A 112 10.22 -5.45 -7.04
C PHE A 112 11.34 -5.84 -6.06
N GLY A 113 11.15 -6.89 -5.28
CA GLY A 113 12.12 -7.44 -4.32
C GLY A 113 12.10 -6.79 -2.93
N THR A 114 11.74 -5.51 -2.82
CA THR A 114 11.67 -4.76 -1.55
C THR A 114 10.55 -3.73 -1.59
N ILE A 115 10.19 -3.18 -0.43
CA ILE A 115 9.31 -2.01 -0.33
C ILE A 115 10.09 -0.73 -0.04
N GLU A 116 11.36 -0.84 0.37
CA GLU A 116 12.19 0.31 0.75
C GLU A 116 12.69 1.04 -0.49
N CYS A 117 12.41 2.34 -0.58
CA CYS A 117 12.74 3.17 -1.73
C CYS A 117 14.23 3.20 -2.00
N ARG A 118 15.06 3.35 -0.96
CA ARG A 118 16.53 3.34 -1.07
C ARG A 118 17.06 2.04 -1.69
N ASP A 119 16.48 0.92 -1.32
CA ASP A 119 16.90 -0.38 -1.83
C ASP A 119 16.43 -0.60 -3.27
N LEU A 120 15.23 -0.15 -3.61
CA LEU A 120 14.71 -0.18 -4.98
C LEU A 120 15.62 0.57 -5.95
N ILE A 121 16.03 1.78 -5.58
CA ILE A 121 16.82 2.65 -6.45
C ILE A 121 18.33 2.50 -6.26
N ARG A 122 18.81 1.50 -5.51
CA ARG A 122 20.23 1.38 -5.10
C ARG A 122 21.24 1.40 -6.26
N SER A 123 20.83 1.02 -7.46
CA SER A 123 21.64 1.03 -8.69
C SER A 123 21.54 2.35 -9.48
N HIS A 124 20.84 3.35 -8.95
CA HIS A 124 20.54 4.60 -9.62
C HIS A 124 20.82 5.79 -8.69
N ILE A 125 21.36 6.88 -9.26
CA ILE A 125 21.52 8.14 -8.51
C ILE A 125 20.18 8.86 -8.51
N TYR A 126 19.63 9.14 -7.32
CA TYR A 126 18.37 9.85 -7.18
C TYR A 126 18.40 11.21 -7.91
N GLY A 127 17.29 11.56 -8.58
CA GLY A 127 17.18 12.79 -9.38
C GLY A 127 17.75 12.69 -10.80
N THR A 128 18.46 11.62 -11.16
CA THR A 128 18.91 11.40 -12.54
C THR A 128 17.80 10.86 -13.44
N ARG A 129 17.98 11.02 -14.76
CA ARG A 129 17.10 10.44 -15.78
C ARG A 129 16.93 8.93 -15.61
N ASN A 130 18.02 8.20 -15.40
CA ASN A 130 17.98 6.74 -15.24
C ASN A 130 17.16 6.32 -14.01
N CYS A 131 17.30 7.04 -12.88
CA CYS A 131 16.47 6.78 -11.70
C CYS A 131 14.99 7.06 -11.99
N ARG A 132 14.71 8.13 -12.77
CA ARG A 132 13.34 8.48 -13.15
C ARG A 132 12.71 7.40 -14.04
N GLU A 133 13.40 6.94 -15.07
CA GLU A 133 12.93 5.87 -15.97
C GLU A 133 12.69 4.56 -15.20
N PHE A 134 13.52 4.25 -14.21
CA PHE A 134 13.24 3.13 -13.30
C PHE A 134 11.95 3.33 -12.49
N CYS A 135 11.79 4.51 -11.87
CA CYS A 135 10.60 4.84 -11.08
C CYS A 135 9.31 4.88 -11.91
N GLU A 136 9.39 5.24 -13.19
CA GLU A 136 8.26 5.23 -14.12
C GLU A 136 7.62 3.83 -14.23
N ASN A 137 8.45 2.80 -14.42
CA ASN A 137 7.99 1.42 -14.43
C ASN A 137 7.39 1.01 -13.08
N VAL A 138 8.02 1.40 -11.96
CA VAL A 138 7.49 1.10 -10.61
C VAL A 138 6.12 1.73 -10.41
N VAL A 139 5.94 2.99 -10.83
CA VAL A 139 4.68 3.72 -10.70
C VAL A 139 3.57 3.08 -11.53
N ALA A 140 3.82 2.81 -12.82
CA ALA A 140 2.82 2.20 -13.70
C ALA A 140 2.38 0.82 -13.19
N GLU A 141 3.33 -0.06 -12.90
CA GLU A 141 3.07 -1.40 -12.40
C GLU A 141 2.36 -1.39 -11.04
N THR A 142 2.66 -0.41 -10.16
CA THR A 142 1.97 -0.27 -8.88
C THR A 142 0.51 0.15 -9.07
N ALA A 143 0.21 1.09 -9.98
CA ALA A 143 -1.17 1.44 -10.31
C ALA A 143 -1.94 0.21 -10.84
N GLY A 144 -1.29 -0.62 -11.68
CA GLY A 144 -1.85 -1.89 -12.13
C GLY A 144 -2.16 -2.86 -10.96
N LEU A 145 -1.23 -3.04 -10.02
CA LEU A 145 -1.44 -3.87 -8.81
C LEU A 145 -2.59 -3.35 -7.94
N VAL A 146 -2.72 -2.04 -7.79
CA VAL A 146 -3.81 -1.41 -7.02
C VAL A 146 -5.15 -1.68 -7.70
N MET A 147 -5.23 -1.49 -9.01
CA MET A 147 -6.45 -1.76 -9.77
C MET A 147 -6.84 -3.24 -9.75
N GLU A 148 -5.87 -4.15 -9.88
CA GLU A 148 -6.08 -5.59 -9.72
C GLU A 148 -6.69 -5.93 -8.36
N LEU A 149 -6.16 -5.33 -7.28
CA LEU A 149 -6.69 -5.55 -5.93
C LEU A 149 -8.11 -5.00 -5.77
N LEU A 150 -8.42 -3.84 -6.33
CA LEU A 150 -9.77 -3.26 -6.28
C LEU A 150 -10.79 -4.15 -7.00
N ILE A 151 -10.44 -4.67 -8.17
CA ILE A 151 -11.26 -5.62 -8.93
C ILE A 151 -11.49 -6.90 -8.12
N GLU A 152 -10.42 -7.48 -7.55
CA GLU A 152 -10.55 -8.67 -6.70
C GLU A 152 -11.48 -8.42 -5.51
N ALA A 153 -11.38 -7.24 -4.88
CA ALA A 153 -12.22 -6.87 -3.75
C ALA A 153 -13.69 -6.68 -4.16
N GLU A 154 -13.96 -6.18 -5.36
CA GLU A 154 -15.31 -6.11 -5.92
C GLU A 154 -15.89 -7.52 -6.19
N GLU A 155 -15.09 -8.42 -6.75
CA GLU A 155 -15.54 -9.77 -7.16
C GLU A 155 -15.82 -10.71 -5.97
N LYS A 156 -14.95 -10.75 -4.95
CA LYS A 156 -15.10 -11.69 -3.82
C LYS A 156 -15.49 -11.02 -2.49
N GLY A 157 -15.76 -9.71 -2.51
CA GLY A 157 -15.81 -8.88 -1.31
C GLY A 157 -14.44 -8.80 -0.64
N LEU A 158 -14.36 -8.12 0.52
CA LEU A 158 -13.14 -8.03 1.33
C LEU A 158 -12.73 -9.37 2.01
N ASN A 159 -12.98 -10.50 1.36
CA ASN A 159 -12.59 -11.83 1.77
C ASN A 159 -11.15 -12.13 1.34
N PHE A 160 -10.19 -11.52 2.05
CA PHE A 160 -8.77 -11.74 1.87
C PHE A 160 -8.19 -12.43 3.11
N GLY A 161 -7.29 -13.40 2.90
CA GLY A 161 -6.42 -13.91 3.96
C GLY A 161 -5.19 -13.03 4.11
N PHE A 162 -4.74 -12.80 5.35
CA PHE A 162 -3.44 -12.18 5.58
C PHE A 162 -2.33 -12.96 4.89
N LYS A 163 -1.38 -12.25 4.29
CA LYS A 163 -0.06 -12.80 3.96
C LYS A 163 0.74 -12.83 5.25
N GLU A 164 1.84 -12.09 5.34
CA GLU A 164 2.50 -11.90 6.63
C GLU A 164 1.82 -10.76 7.40
N SER A 165 1.41 -11.04 8.63
CA SER A 165 0.87 -10.08 9.60
C SER A 165 1.89 -9.74 10.69
N ILE A 166 1.63 -8.68 11.45
CA ILE A 166 2.46 -8.31 12.61
C ILE A 166 2.54 -9.43 13.65
N LEU A 167 1.47 -10.23 13.81
CA LEU A 167 1.47 -11.39 14.70
C LEU A 167 2.38 -12.50 14.18
N THR A 168 2.31 -12.81 12.88
CA THR A 168 3.21 -13.82 12.29
C THR A 168 4.67 -13.37 12.30
N GLN A 169 4.94 -12.07 12.20
CA GLN A 169 6.30 -11.52 12.35
C GLN A 169 6.78 -11.63 13.79
N GLY A 170 5.91 -11.31 14.77
CA GLY A 170 6.20 -11.50 16.18
C GLY A 170 6.50 -12.97 16.51
N ALA A 171 5.72 -13.91 15.96
CA ALA A 171 5.91 -15.34 16.15
C ALA A 171 7.28 -15.77 15.63
N LYS A 172 7.63 -15.35 14.41
CA LYS A 172 8.97 -15.59 13.83
C LYS A 172 10.10 -14.99 14.66
N ALA A 173 9.92 -13.78 15.17
CA ALA A 173 10.96 -13.08 15.92
C ALA A 173 11.21 -13.66 17.32
N THR A 174 10.18 -14.27 17.92
CA THR A 174 10.22 -14.80 19.29
C THR A 174 10.39 -16.32 19.36
N GLY A 175 10.07 -17.04 18.29
CA GLY A 175 9.93 -18.49 18.30
C GLY A 175 8.61 -18.99 18.92
N LEU A 176 7.72 -18.09 19.34
CA LEU A 176 6.41 -18.42 19.89
C LEU A 176 5.36 -18.69 18.81
N THR A 177 4.30 -19.43 19.15
CA THR A 177 3.12 -19.56 18.29
C THR A 177 2.25 -18.29 18.32
N ILE A 178 1.29 -18.17 17.40
CA ILE A 178 0.35 -17.04 17.42
C ILE A 178 -0.53 -17.11 18.68
N GLU A 179 -0.92 -18.33 19.07
CA GLU A 179 -1.70 -18.62 20.27
C GLU A 179 -0.96 -18.18 21.53
N ASP A 180 0.34 -18.48 21.62
CA ASP A 180 1.19 -18.01 22.73
C ASP A 180 1.24 -16.47 22.76
N LEU A 181 1.39 -15.80 21.62
CA LEU A 181 1.40 -14.34 21.59
C LEU A 181 0.06 -13.71 22.00
N ILE A 182 -1.05 -14.36 21.67
CA ILE A 182 -2.38 -13.94 22.11
C ILE A 182 -2.52 -14.11 23.63
N ASP A 183 -2.04 -15.24 24.17
CA ASP A 183 -2.04 -15.51 25.60
C ASP A 183 -1.14 -14.52 26.37
N HIS A 184 0.06 -14.22 25.86
CA HIS A 184 0.95 -13.21 26.40
C HIS A 184 0.27 -11.85 26.50
N LYS A 185 -0.41 -11.42 25.43
CA LYS A 185 -1.19 -10.18 25.42
C LYS A 185 -2.32 -10.20 26.46
N ALA A 186 -3.04 -11.31 26.57
CA ALA A 186 -4.15 -11.44 27.51
C ALA A 186 -3.69 -11.39 28.98
N LYS A 187 -2.50 -11.94 29.26
CA LYS A 187 -1.87 -11.98 30.59
C LYS A 187 -0.95 -10.80 30.87
N ALA A 188 -0.83 -9.84 29.95
CA ALA A 188 0.11 -8.71 30.03
C ALA A 188 1.57 -9.15 30.29
N ILE A 189 1.96 -10.31 29.76
CA ILE A 189 3.33 -10.83 29.86
C ILE A 189 4.23 -9.97 28.95
N PRO A 190 5.37 -9.45 29.45
CA PRO A 190 6.30 -8.68 28.63
C PRO A 190 6.73 -9.46 27.38
N PHE A 191 6.97 -8.73 26.28
CA PHE A 191 7.41 -9.34 25.04
C PHE A 191 8.78 -10.00 25.24
N PRO A 192 8.98 -11.27 24.82
CA PRO A 192 10.14 -12.07 25.23
C PRO A 192 11.45 -11.72 24.50
N ILE A 193 11.46 -10.68 23.66
CA ILE A 193 12.69 -10.13 23.07
C ILE A 193 13.19 -9.02 23.99
N LYS A 194 14.31 -9.28 24.68
CA LYS A 194 15.09 -8.20 25.30
C LYS A 194 15.86 -7.47 24.20
N ASP A 195 15.82 -6.14 24.28
CA ASP A 195 16.44 -5.10 23.44
C ASP A 195 17.36 -5.56 22.28
N ARG A 196 17.07 -5.04 21.07
CA ARG A 196 17.97 -5.08 19.91
C ARG A 196 19.13 -4.11 20.07
#